data_AF-A0A359LXY3-F1
#
_entry.id   AF-A0A359LXY3-F1
#
_cell.length_a   1.000
_cell.length_b   1.000
_cell.length_c   1.000
_cell.angle_alpha   90.00
_cell.angle_beta   90.00
_cell.angle_gamma   90.00
#
_symmetry.space_group_name_H-M   'P 1'
#
loop_
_entity.id
_entity.type
_entity.pdbx_description
1 polymer ?
#
loop_
_entity_poly.entity_id
_entity_poly.type
_entity_poly.pdbx_seq_one_letter_code
_entity_poly.pdbx_strand_id
1 'polypeptide(L)' 'MKALEHEISAKQDPRRMSGVQLARLGVQILNKYDLSLQCMSCGEVWSPPAGREGALATGYWVCPNKCNL' A
#
# COMPACT_ATOMS: atom_id res chain seq x y z
N MET A 1 -21.19 -1.68 1.51
CA MET A 1 -19.85 -1.71 0.87
C MET A 1 -19.49 -0.30 0.39
N LYS A 2 -19.21 0.64 1.31
CA LYS A 2 -18.87 2.05 1.00
C LYS A 2 -18.07 2.75 2.10
N ALA A 3 -17.70 2.02 3.17
CA ALA A 3 -17.15 2.59 4.40
C ALA A 3 -15.63 2.42 4.53
N LEU A 4 -15.01 1.47 3.83
CA LEU A 4 -13.58 1.20 3.98
C LEU A 4 -12.69 2.22 3.24
N GLU A 5 -13.20 2.80 2.16
CA GLU A 5 -12.47 3.80 1.34
C GLU A 5 -12.31 5.14 2.06
N HIS A 6 -13.17 5.46 3.04
CA HIS A 6 -13.10 6.72 3.78
C HIS A 6 -12.14 6.71 4.97
N GLU A 7 -11.79 5.54 5.51
CA GLU A 7 -10.88 5.43 6.66
C GLU A 7 -9.40 5.37 6.26
N ILE A 8 -9.10 4.85 5.08
CA ILE A 8 -7.75 4.89 4.51
C ILE A 8 -7.62 6.22 3.76
N SER A 9 -7.69 7.32 4.51
CA SER A 9 -7.40 8.65 3.97
C SER A 9 -6.04 8.59 3.29
N ALA A 10 -5.94 9.06 2.05
CA ALA A 10 -4.70 9.22 1.29
C ALA A 10 -3.61 10.07 2.03
N LYS A 11 -3.93 10.56 3.23
CA LYS A 11 -3.06 11.28 4.17
C LYS A 11 -2.44 10.41 5.26
N GLN A 12 -2.84 9.14 5.43
CA GLN A 12 -2.18 8.26 6.40
C GLN A 12 -0.89 7.71 5.80
N ASP A 13 0.23 8.06 6.43
CA ASP A 13 1.53 7.48 6.12
C ASP A 13 1.45 5.94 6.24
N PRO A 14 1.69 5.17 5.15
CA PRO A 14 1.60 3.71 5.19
C PRO A 14 2.54 3.07 6.21
N ARG A 15 3.64 3.74 6.58
CA ARG A 15 4.56 3.27 7.64
C ARG A 15 3.89 3.21 9.00
N ARG A 16 2.80 3.96 9.18
CA ARG A 16 1.97 4.02 10.39
C ARG A 16 0.74 3.10 10.32
N MET A 17 0.47 2.47 9.18
CA MET A 17 -0.61 1.48 9.08
C MET A 17 -0.24 0.20 9.83
N SER A 18 -1.22 -0.39 10.49
CA SER A 18 -1.05 -1.71 11.12
C SER A 18 -1.02 -2.81 10.06
N GLY A 19 -0.42 -3.96 10.41
CA GLY A 19 -0.41 -5.14 9.55
C GLY A 19 -1.82 -5.60 9.14
N VAL A 20 -2.81 -5.43 10.01
CA VAL A 20 -4.22 -5.76 9.70
C VAL A 20 -4.80 -4.84 8.62
N GLN A 21 -4.49 -3.54 8.68
CA GLN A 21 -4.94 -2.59 7.65
C GLN A 21 -4.26 -2.88 6.30
N LEU A 22 -2.98 -3.23 6.30
CA LEU A 22 -2.24 -3.62 5.09
C LEU A 22 -2.77 -4.93 4.51
N ALA A 23 -3.05 -5.93 5.35
CA ALA A 23 -3.62 -7.20 4.92
C ALA A 23 -5.00 -7.05 4.27
N ARG A 24 -5.82 -6.09 4.72
CA ARG A 24 -7.08 -5.73 4.06
C ARG A 24 -6.89 -5.17 2.65
N LEU A 25 -5.74 -4.57 2.37
CA LEU A 25 -5.32 -4.12 1.03
C LEU A 25 -4.60 -5.21 0.23
N GLY A 26 -4.49 -6.44 0.76
CA GLY A 26 -3.79 -7.56 0.12
C GLY A 26 -2.28 -7.36 0.02
N VAL A 27 -1.70 -6.51 0.86
CA VAL A 27 -0.26 -6.22 0.87
C VAL A 27 0.33 -6.31 2.27
N GLN A 28 1.65 -6.45 2.34
CA GLN A 28 2.43 -6.24 3.56
C GLN A 28 3.63 -5.34 3.29
N ILE A 29 4.12 -4.64 4.31
CA ILE A 29 5.36 -3.86 4.22
C ILE A 29 6.52 -4.74 4.64
N LEU A 30 7.48 -4.95 3.74
CA LEU A 30 8.73 -5.65 4.03
C LEU A 30 9.76 -4.72 4.68
N ASN A 31 9.80 -3.47 4.24
CA ASN A 31 10.71 -2.47 4.78
C ASN A 31 10.04 -1.09 4.82
N LYS A 32 10.05 -0.45 5.99
CA LYS A 32 9.42 0.84 6.23
C LYS A 32 10.27 2.02 5.78
N TYR A 33 11.59 1.87 5.65
CA TYR A 33 12.51 2.96 5.33
C TYR A 33 12.37 3.41 3.87
N ASP A 34 12.32 2.46 2.96
CA ASP A 34 12.16 2.62 1.51
C ASP A 34 10.71 2.35 1.05
N LEU A 35 9.84 1.92 1.96
CA LEU A 35 8.46 1.52 1.68
C LEU A 35 8.38 0.36 0.66
N SER A 36 9.12 -0.72 0.89
CA SER A 36 8.96 -1.95 0.11
C SER A 36 7.66 -2.66 0.47
N LEU A 37 6.78 -2.81 -0.51
CA LEU A 37 5.50 -3.51 -0.43
C LEU A 37 5.63 -4.90 -1.05
N GLN A 38 4.90 -5.87 -0.49
CA GLN A 38 4.75 -7.19 -1.06
C GLN A 38 3.28 -7.57 -1.20
N CYS A 39 2.90 -8.10 -2.36
CA CYS A 39 1.57 -8.66 -2.58
C CYS A 39 1.42 -9.98 -1.82
N MET A 40 0.37 -10.10 -1.03
CA MET A 40 0.08 -11.34 -0.29
C MET A 40 -0.46 -12.46 -1.20
N SER A 41 -0.93 -12.14 -2.42
CA SER A 41 -1.49 -13.12 -3.36
C SER A 41 -0.43 -13.75 -4.26
N CYS A 42 0.43 -12.95 -4.88
CA CYS A 42 1.45 -13.43 -5.83
C CYS A 42 2.89 -13.33 -5.31
N GLY A 43 3.12 -12.67 -4.18
CA GLY A 43 4.47 -12.50 -3.61
C GLY A 43 5.30 -11.39 -4.28
N GLU A 44 4.79 -10.74 -5.32
CA GLU A 44 5.46 -9.63 -6.01
C GLU A 44 5.87 -8.51 -5.04
N VAL A 45 7.06 -7.94 -5.24
CA VAL A 45 7.62 -6.89 -4.38
C VAL A 45 7.84 -5.62 -5.20
N TRP A 46 7.36 -4.49 -4.70
CA TRP A 46 7.58 -3.20 -5.36
C TRP A 46 7.75 -2.07 -4.34
N SER A 47 8.48 -1.05 -4.75
CA SER A 47 8.57 0.21 -4.02
C SER A 47 7.76 1.26 -4.79
N PRO A 48 6.77 1.90 -4.16
CA PRO A 48 5.99 2.91 -4.82
C PRO A 48 6.85 4.16 -5.10
N PRO A 49 6.72 4.79 -6.27
CA PRO A 49 7.48 5.99 -6.58
C PRO A 49 7.06 7.13 -5.65
N ALA A 50 8.05 7.77 -5.02
CA ALA A 50 7.82 9.05 -4.35
C ALA A 50 7.53 10.11 -5.42
N GLY A 51 6.34 10.71 -5.38
CA GLY A 51 5.98 11.82 -6.26
C GLY A 51 6.85 13.05 -6.00
N ARG A 52 6.67 14.10 -6.84
CA ARG A 52 7.49 15.34 -6.82
C ARG A 52 7.58 16.06 -5.47
N GLU A 53 6.64 15.79 -4.55
CA GLU A 53 6.59 16.40 -3.21
C GLU A 53 6.76 15.36 -2.08
N GLY A 54 7.26 14.16 -2.39
CA GLY A 54 7.31 13.05 -1.44
C GLY A 54 5.94 12.39 -1.19
N ALA A 55 4.90 12.84 -1.87
CA ALA A 55 3.58 12.22 -1.84
C ALA A 55 3.55 10.93 -2.66
N LEU A 56 2.90 9.88 -2.13
CA LEU A 56 2.70 8.64 -2.86
C LEU A 56 1.58 8.80 -3.89
N ALA A 57 1.79 8.23 -5.08
CA ALA A 57 0.79 8.26 -6.14
C ALA A 57 -0.51 7.54 -5.72
N THR A 58 -1.66 7.97 -6.22
CA THR A 58 -2.92 7.24 -5.99
C THR A 58 -2.79 5.79 -6.47
N GLY A 59 -3.20 4.84 -5.64
CA GLY A 59 -3.09 3.41 -5.97
C GLY A 59 -1.68 2.84 -5.85
N TYR A 60 -0.77 3.51 -5.13
CA TYR A 60 0.61 3.02 -4.92
C TYR A 60 0.70 1.62 -4.28
N TRP A 61 -0.35 1.17 -3.60
CA TRP A 61 -0.48 -0.16 -3.00
C TRP A 61 -1.03 -1.23 -3.96
N VAL A 62 -1.36 -0.87 -5.21
CA VAL A 62 -1.84 -1.83 -6.20
C VAL A 62 -0.65 -2.65 -6.69
N CYS A 63 -0.79 -3.96 -6.61
CA CYS A 63 0.18 -4.92 -7.12
C CYS A 63 0.37 -4.72 -8.63
N PRO A 64 1.61 -4.72 -9.14
CA PRO A 64 1.89 -4.66 -10.58
C PRO A 64 1.15 -5.76 -11.38
N ASN A 65 1.03 -6.95 -10.80
CA ASN A 65 0.29 -8.08 -11.36
C ASN A 65 -1.25 -7.98 -11.16
N LYS A 66 -1.74 -6.91 -10.54
CA LYS A 66 -3.17 -6.63 -10.30
C LYS A 66 -3.91 -7.71 -9.49
N CYS A 67 -3.18 -8.42 -8.63
CA CYS A 67 -3.74 -9.52 -7.85
C CYS A 67 -4.48 -9.08 -6.57
N ASN A 68 -4.37 -7.81 -6.16
CA ASN A 68 -5.01 -7.26 -4.97
C ASN A 68 -6.07 -6.19 -5.30
N LEU A 69 -6.71 -6.32 -6.46
CA LEU A 69 -7.87 -5.52 -6.86
C LEU A 69 -9.16 -6.03 -6.22
#